data_AF-A0A060BPD0-F1
#
_entry.id   AF-A0A060BPD0-F1
#
_cell.length_a   1.000
_cell.length_b   1.000
_cell.length_c   1.000
_cell.angle_alpha   90.00
_cell.angle_beta   90.00
_cell.angle_gamma   90.00
#
_symmetry.space_group_name_H-M   'P 1'
#
loop_
_entity.id
_entity.type
_entity.pdbx_description
1 polymer ?
#
loop_
_entity_poly.entity_id
_entity_poly.type
_entity_poly.pdbx_seq_one_letter_code
_entity_poly.pdbx_strand_id
1 'polypeptide(L)'
;QVVHIAGARNDVYDPDIDGYHLLEYCNHMEDALAVADLAISRSGASTVSELSALGVPTVYVPYPHGNGEQALNAQPAVEAGAAVLVADAEITPQWVTGDLLALLGDADRRDRLRERAGGFGIVDGAERLVDVVDRVAG
;
A
#
# COMPACT_ATOMS: atom_id res chain seq x y z
N GLN A 1 -16.96 0.55 -2.07
CA GLN A 1 -16.46 0.27 -3.43
C GLN A 1 -15.13 -0.44 -3.28
N VAL A 2 -14.80 -1.39 -4.16
CA VAL A 2 -13.52 -2.11 -4.21
C VAL A 2 -12.98 -1.96 -5.62
N VAL A 3 -11.74 -1.49 -5.75
CA VAL A 3 -11.01 -1.48 -7.02
C VAL A 3 -9.92 -2.54 -6.92
N HIS A 4 -10.02 -3.61 -7.71
CA HIS A 4 -9.04 -4.68 -7.74
C HIS A 4 -8.23 -4.58 -9.04
N ILE A 5 -6.94 -4.31 -8.91
CA ILE A 5 -6.02 -4.20 -10.04
C ILE A 5 -5.21 -5.49 -10.14
N ALA A 6 -5.60 -6.37 -11.06
CA ALA A 6 -5.06 -7.73 -11.12
C ALA A 6 -4.02 -7.93 -12.24
N GLY A 7 -3.90 -7.05 -13.25
CA GLY A 7 -2.98 -7.29 -14.37
C GLY A 7 -3.50 -8.33 -15.37
N ALA A 8 -3.43 -8.03 -16.67
CA ALA A 8 -3.97 -8.87 -17.76
C ALA A 8 -3.43 -10.32 -17.84
N ARG A 9 -2.36 -10.65 -17.09
CA ARG A 9 -1.73 -11.98 -17.10
C ARG A 9 -2.15 -12.87 -15.93
N ASN A 10 -2.94 -12.36 -14.99
CA ASN A 10 -3.40 -13.12 -13.84
C ASN A 10 -4.78 -13.72 -14.10
N ASP A 11 -4.96 -14.97 -13.65
CA ASP A 11 -6.21 -15.72 -13.80
C ASP A 11 -7.19 -15.29 -12.69
N VAL A 12 -7.80 -14.11 -12.88
CA VAL A 12 -8.78 -13.51 -11.97
C VAL A 12 -10.05 -13.21 -12.75
N TYR A 13 -11.20 -13.62 -12.18
CA TYR A 13 -12.51 -13.41 -12.78
C TYR A 13 -13.22 -12.28 -12.06
N ASP A 14 -13.97 -11.47 -12.82
CA ASP A 14 -14.89 -10.51 -12.24
C ASP A 14 -16.03 -11.26 -11.53
N PRO A 15 -16.23 -11.06 -10.22
CA PRO A 15 -17.27 -11.75 -9.49
C PRO A 15 -18.69 -11.21 -9.76
N ASP A 16 -18.87 -10.16 -10.56
CA ASP A 16 -20.16 -9.52 -10.86
C ASP A 16 -20.91 -9.08 -9.58
N ILE A 17 -20.17 -8.46 -8.66
CA ILE A 17 -20.67 -7.94 -7.39
C ILE A 17 -20.77 -6.41 -7.49
N ASP A 18 -21.93 -5.86 -7.10
CA ASP A 18 -22.13 -4.41 -7.08
C ASP A 18 -21.05 -3.70 -6.25
N GLY A 19 -20.44 -2.68 -6.85
CA GLY A 19 -19.35 -1.91 -6.26
C GLY A 19 -17.98 -2.61 -6.20
N TYR A 20 -17.80 -3.75 -6.87
CA TYR A 20 -16.50 -4.37 -7.13
C TYR A 20 -16.09 -4.12 -8.59
N HIS A 21 -14.90 -3.55 -8.80
CA HIS A 21 -14.39 -3.21 -10.13
C HIS A 21 -13.05 -3.90 -10.36
N LEU A 22 -13.04 -4.89 -11.26
CA LEU A 22 -11.81 -5.56 -11.68
C LEU A 22 -11.17 -4.80 -12.85
N LEU A 23 -9.92 -4.38 -12.67
CA LEU A 23 -9.13 -3.68 -13.68
C LEU A 23 -7.88 -4.47 -14.03
N GLU A 24 -7.61 -4.62 -15.33
CA GLU A 24 -6.31 -5.14 -15.79
C GLU A 24 -5.18 -4.13 -15.54
N TYR A 25 -5.50 -2.84 -15.65
CA TYR A 25 -4.56 -1.74 -15.42
C TYR A 25 -5.32 -0.49 -15.02
N CYS A 26 -4.77 0.30 -14.09
CA CYS A 26 -5.34 1.57 -13.68
C CYS A 26 -4.53 2.72 -14.29
N ASN A 27 -5.12 3.43 -15.26
CA ASN A 27 -4.47 4.55 -15.93
C ASN A 27 -4.42 5.82 -15.06
N HIS A 28 -5.31 5.93 -14.07
CA HIS A 28 -5.44 7.05 -13.16
C HIS A 28 -5.24 6.58 -11.73
N MET A 29 -4.02 6.11 -11.44
CA MET A 29 -3.67 5.61 -10.11
C MET A 29 -3.77 6.72 -9.06
N GLU A 30 -3.41 7.94 -9.44
CA GLU A 30 -3.54 9.14 -8.63
C GLU A 30 -4.96 9.35 -8.11
N ASP A 31 -5.97 9.16 -8.96
CA ASP A 31 -7.38 9.29 -8.57
C ASP A 31 -7.80 8.15 -7.65
N ALA A 32 -7.37 6.92 -7.98
CA ALA A 32 -7.68 5.74 -7.16
C ALA A 32 -7.09 5.86 -5.74
N LEU A 33 -5.85 6.34 -5.62
CA LEU A 33 -5.18 6.55 -4.34
C LEU A 33 -5.73 7.76 -3.58
N ALA A 34 -6.10 8.84 -4.28
CA ALA A 34 -6.65 10.05 -3.65
C ALA A 34 -7.96 9.79 -2.89
N VAL A 35 -8.76 8.81 -3.33
CA VAL A 35 -10.03 8.43 -2.69
C VAL A 35 -9.92 7.17 -1.83
N ALA A 36 -8.75 6.54 -1.76
CA ALA A 36 -8.59 5.30 -1.03
C ALA A 36 -8.65 5.51 0.50
N ASP A 37 -9.62 4.87 1.14
CA ASP A 37 -9.64 4.75 2.60
C ASP A 37 -8.62 3.74 3.13
N LEU A 38 -8.26 2.77 2.30
CA LEU A 38 -7.31 1.70 2.60
C LEU A 38 -6.78 1.09 1.29
N ALA A 39 -5.47 0.84 1.21
CA ALA A 39 -4.86 0.03 0.16
C ALA A 39 -4.45 -1.35 0.71
N ILE A 40 -4.54 -2.38 -0.14
CA ILE A 40 -3.90 -3.69 0.09
C ILE A 40 -2.97 -3.93 -1.07
N SER A 41 -1.67 -4.06 -0.80
CA SER A 41 -0.68 -4.12 -1.87
C SER A 41 0.56 -4.92 -1.48
N ARG A 42 1.30 -5.39 -2.49
CA ARG A 42 2.70 -5.77 -2.32
C ARG A 42 3.52 -4.59 -1.78
N SER A 43 4.61 -4.90 -1.08
CA SER A 43 5.50 -3.91 -0.46
C SER A 43 6.83 -3.77 -1.18
N GLY A 44 6.77 -3.56 -2.50
CA GLY A 44 7.93 -3.05 -3.24
C GLY A 44 8.33 -1.67 -2.74
N ALA A 45 9.63 -1.34 -2.78
CA ALA A 45 10.16 -0.09 -2.22
C ALA A 45 9.46 1.18 -2.77
N SER A 46 9.21 1.24 -4.08
CA SER A 46 8.49 2.35 -4.70
C SER A 46 7.05 2.46 -4.19
N THR A 47 6.33 1.34 -4.09
CA THR A 47 4.96 1.30 -3.58
C THR A 47 4.89 1.75 -2.13
N VAL A 48 5.81 1.27 -1.28
CA VAL A 48 5.86 1.71 0.12
C VAL A 48 6.11 3.21 0.20
N SER A 49 7.05 3.72 -0.61
CA SER A 49 7.37 5.15 -0.63
C SER A 49 6.18 6.00 -1.09
N GLU A 50 5.52 5.59 -2.18
CA GLU A 50 4.38 6.30 -2.77
C GLU A 50 3.18 6.35 -1.82
N LEU A 51 2.72 5.19 -1.32
CA LEU A 51 1.57 5.13 -0.42
C LEU A 51 1.84 5.89 0.88
N SER A 52 3.08 5.84 1.39
CA SER A 52 3.46 6.63 2.56
C SER A 52 3.46 8.12 2.28
N ALA A 53 4.05 8.56 1.16
CA ALA A 53 4.06 9.97 0.74
C ALA A 53 2.65 10.54 0.53
N LEU A 54 1.72 9.71 0.05
CA LEU A 54 0.32 10.07 -0.11
C LEU A 54 -0.51 9.94 1.17
N GLY A 55 0.06 9.41 2.26
CA GLY A 55 -0.63 9.19 3.51
C GLY A 55 -1.75 8.14 3.42
N VAL A 56 -1.67 7.19 2.48
CA VAL A 56 -2.71 6.18 2.28
C VAL A 56 -2.55 5.06 3.32
N PRO A 57 -3.55 4.81 4.19
CA PRO A 57 -3.53 3.64 5.07
C PRO A 57 -3.33 2.37 4.27
N THR A 58 -2.37 1.53 4.66
CA THR A 58 -2.00 0.37 3.83
C THR A 58 -1.85 -0.91 4.65
N VAL A 59 -2.40 -2.00 4.13
CA VAL A 59 -2.03 -3.37 4.48
C VAL A 59 -1.03 -3.88 3.44
N TYR A 60 0.22 -4.04 3.86
CA TYR A 60 1.28 -4.60 3.03
C TYR A 60 1.25 -6.13 3.10
N VAL A 61 1.30 -6.75 1.92
CA VAL A 61 1.36 -8.21 1.73
C VAL A 61 2.65 -8.55 0.97
N PRO A 62 3.79 -8.74 1.66
CA PRO A 62 5.08 -8.97 1.01
C PRO A 62 5.04 -10.16 0.07
N TYR A 63 5.71 -10.05 -1.08
CA TYR A 63 5.83 -11.16 -2.02
C TYR A 63 6.62 -12.33 -1.41
N PRO A 64 6.04 -13.55 -1.33
CA PRO A 64 6.62 -14.65 -0.55
C PRO A 64 7.78 -15.37 -1.25
N HIS A 65 7.94 -15.22 -2.57
CA HIS A 65 8.95 -15.97 -3.35
C HIS A 65 10.24 -15.16 -3.62
N GLY A 66 10.38 -13.98 -3.03
CA GLY A 66 11.58 -13.16 -3.12
C GLY A 66 12.64 -13.49 -2.06
N ASN A 67 13.65 -12.65 -1.96
CA ASN A 67 14.67 -12.70 -0.89
C ASN A 67 14.19 -12.13 0.46
N GLY A 68 12.89 -11.84 0.60
CA GLY A 68 12.29 -11.25 1.80
C GLY A 68 12.37 -9.72 1.88
N GLU A 69 12.96 -9.03 0.89
CA GLU A 69 13.14 -7.57 0.96
C GLU A 69 11.83 -6.78 1.05
N GLN A 70 10.73 -7.30 0.48
CA GLN A 70 9.46 -6.61 0.59
C GLN A 70 8.95 -6.48 2.03
N ALA A 71 9.25 -7.45 2.91
CA ALA A 71 8.94 -7.31 4.33
C ALA A 71 9.80 -6.21 4.97
N LEU A 72 11.10 -6.18 4.64
CA LEU A 72 12.05 -5.17 5.12
C LEU A 72 11.68 -3.75 4.65
N ASN A 73 11.18 -3.60 3.42
CA ASN A 73 10.72 -2.31 2.90
C ASN A 73 9.55 -1.74 3.71
N ALA A 74 8.59 -2.59 4.08
CA ALA A 74 7.40 -2.18 4.82
C ALA A 74 7.64 -2.01 6.33
N GLN A 75 8.64 -2.70 6.88
CA GLN A 75 8.87 -2.76 8.33
C GLN A 75 9.01 -1.38 9.00
N PRO A 76 9.77 -0.40 8.46
CA PRO A 76 9.84 0.94 9.05
C PRO A 76 8.49 1.65 9.14
N ALA A 77 7.64 1.50 8.11
CA ALA A 77 6.30 2.09 8.12
C ALA A 77 5.41 1.41 9.19
N VAL A 78 5.52 0.09 9.35
CA VAL A 78 4.78 -0.67 10.36
C VAL A 78 5.22 -0.27 11.78
N GLU A 79 6.53 -0.14 12.00
CA GLU A 79 7.10 0.31 13.29
C GLU A 79 6.69 1.75 13.63
N ALA A 80 6.54 2.62 12.62
CA ALA A 80 6.00 3.97 12.78
C ALA A 80 4.47 3.99 13.01
N GLY A 81 3.79 2.84 12.94
CA GLY A 81 2.34 2.75 13.04
C GLY A 81 1.61 3.31 11.82
N ALA A 82 2.27 3.40 10.67
CA ALA A 82 1.74 3.90 9.41
C ALA A 82 1.06 2.83 8.55
N ALA A 83 1.34 1.55 8.82
CA ALA A 83 0.83 0.44 8.02
C ALA A 83 0.64 -0.83 8.85
N VAL A 84 -0.07 -1.79 8.28
CA VAL A 84 -0.18 -3.17 8.78
C VAL A 84 0.60 -4.08 7.84
N LEU A 85 1.31 -5.07 8.38
CA LEU A 85 1.98 -6.12 7.61
C LEU A 85 1.24 -7.43 7.80
N VAL A 86 0.98 -8.14 6.71
CA VAL A 86 0.36 -9.47 6.75
C VAL A 86 1.11 -10.39 5.80
N ALA A 87 1.45 -11.59 6.23
CA ALA A 87 2.11 -12.53 5.34
C ALA A 87 1.16 -13.00 4.24
N ASP A 88 1.67 -13.25 3.04
CA ASP A 88 0.86 -13.71 1.90
C ASP A 88 0.01 -14.94 2.23
N ALA A 89 0.58 -15.90 2.94
CA ALA A 89 -0.10 -17.13 3.36
C ALA A 89 -1.21 -16.90 4.42
N GLU A 90 -1.25 -15.74 5.07
CA GLU A 90 -2.25 -15.39 6.08
C GLU A 90 -3.48 -14.69 5.48
N ILE A 91 -3.38 -14.22 4.22
CA ILE A 91 -4.51 -13.65 3.49
C ILE A 91 -5.50 -14.78 3.13
N THR A 92 -6.40 -15.04 4.06
CA THR A 92 -7.42 -16.09 4.00
C THR A 92 -8.81 -15.47 4.09
N PRO A 93 -9.88 -16.19 3.69
CA PRO A 93 -11.25 -15.70 3.90
C PRO A 93 -11.56 -15.36 5.37
N GLN A 94 -10.98 -16.09 6.31
CA GLN A 94 -11.10 -15.84 7.75
C GLN A 94 -10.42 -14.53 8.16
N TRP A 95 -9.21 -14.28 7.67
CA TRP A 95 -8.52 -13.01 7.90
C TRP A 95 -9.28 -11.82 7.29
N VAL A 96 -9.83 -12.00 6.08
CA VAL A 96 -10.66 -10.99 5.42
C VAL A 96 -11.89 -10.66 6.27
N THR A 97 -12.66 -11.67 6.67
CA THR A 97 -13.89 -11.46 7.45
C THR A 97 -13.64 -11.02 8.89
N GLY A 98 -12.45 -11.28 9.43
CA GLY A 98 -12.04 -10.83 10.76
C GLY A 98 -11.27 -9.51 10.71
N ASP A 99 -9.96 -9.59 10.51
CA ASP A 99 -9.03 -8.48 10.64
C ASP A 99 -9.27 -7.34 9.65
N LEU A 100 -9.50 -7.66 8.37
CA LEU A 100 -9.70 -6.63 7.35
C LEU A 100 -11.02 -5.89 7.56
N LEU A 101 -12.12 -6.60 7.78
CA LEU A 101 -13.41 -5.95 8.07
C LEU A 101 -13.38 -5.17 9.38
N ALA A 102 -12.67 -5.64 10.42
CA ALA A 102 -12.47 -4.87 11.64
C ALA A 102 -11.72 -3.55 11.37
N LEU A 103 -10.67 -3.58 10.55
CA LEU A 103 -9.94 -2.38 10.14
C LEU A 103 -10.79 -1.42 9.30
N LEU A 104 -11.59 -1.95 8.36
CA LEU A 104 -12.54 -1.17 7.55
C LEU A 104 -13.71 -0.61 8.38
N GLY A 105 -14.06 -1.24 9.50
CA GLY A 105 -15.08 -0.75 10.43
C GLY A 105 -14.56 0.33 11.41
N ASP A 106 -13.25 0.40 11.64
CA ASP A 106 -12.63 1.30 12.62
C ASP A 106 -12.05 2.56 11.94
N ALA A 107 -12.88 3.60 11.84
CA ALA A 107 -12.50 4.88 11.23
C ALA A 107 -11.32 5.54 11.95
N ASP A 108 -11.34 5.55 13.29
CA ASP A 108 -10.28 6.17 14.10
C ASP A 108 -8.93 5.48 13.87
N ARG A 109 -8.93 4.15 13.70
CA ARG A 109 -7.71 3.39 13.38
C ARG A 109 -7.19 3.75 12.00
N ARG A 110 -8.07 3.88 10.99
CA ARG A 110 -7.63 4.31 9.65
C ARG A 110 -7.09 5.73 9.64
N ASP A 111 -7.69 6.64 10.40
CA ASP A 111 -7.20 8.02 10.51
C ASP A 111 -5.83 8.08 11.20
N ARG A 112 -5.61 7.27 12.23
CA ARG A 112 -4.26 7.13 12.84
C ARG A 112 -3.24 6.59 11.83
N LEU A 113 -3.59 5.56 11.06
CA LEU A 113 -2.69 5.02 10.02
C LEU A 113 -2.36 6.10 8.98
N ARG A 114 -3.37 6.85 8.51
CA ARG A 114 -3.25 7.94 7.54
C ARG A 114 -2.30 9.02 8.02
N GLU A 115 -2.51 9.50 9.25
CA GLU A 115 -1.65 10.53 9.87
C GLU A 115 -0.19 10.04 9.97
N ARG A 116 0.02 8.80 10.42
CA ARG A 116 1.35 8.21 10.57
C ARG A 116 2.02 7.97 9.23
N ALA A 117 1.28 7.54 8.21
CA ALA A 117 1.78 7.38 6.85
C ALA A 117 2.26 8.72 6.30
N GLY A 118 1.45 9.77 6.39
CA GLY A 118 1.83 11.11 5.93
C GLY A 118 3.04 11.69 6.67
N GLY A 119 3.21 11.37 7.96
CA GLY A 119 4.40 11.77 8.73
C GLY A 119 5.66 10.95 8.45
N PHE A 120 5.52 9.72 7.96
CA PHE A 120 6.62 8.83 7.58
C PHE A 120 7.08 9.06 6.14
N GLY A 121 6.14 9.41 5.25
CA GLY A 121 6.40 9.64 3.82
C GLY A 121 7.45 10.72 3.56
N ILE A 122 8.31 10.46 2.58
CA ILE A 122 9.31 11.42 2.10
C ILE A 122 8.81 11.99 0.78
N VAL A 123 8.57 13.31 0.74
CA VAL A 123 8.01 14.01 -0.43
C VAL A 123 9.04 14.85 -1.21
N ASP A 124 10.23 15.02 -0.64
CA ASP A 124 11.36 15.83 -1.16
C ASP A 124 12.56 14.96 -1.59
N GLY A 125 12.29 13.69 -1.96
CA GLY A 125 13.34 12.71 -2.25
C GLY A 125 14.20 13.09 -3.47
N ALA A 126 13.60 13.71 -4.48
CA ALA A 126 14.30 14.15 -5.68
C ALA A 126 15.24 15.32 -5.36
N GLU A 127 14.77 16.30 -4.60
CA GLU A 127 15.53 17.46 -4.14
C GLU A 127 16.74 17.03 -3.31
N ARG A 128 16.54 16.11 -2.35
CA ARG A 128 17.63 15.55 -1.54
C ARG A 128 18.68 14.84 -2.37
N LEU A 129 18.28 14.15 -3.43
CA LEU A 129 19.22 13.49 -4.34
C LEU A 129 20.06 14.52 -5.11
N VAL A 130 19.42 15.58 -5.61
CA VAL A 130 20.11 16.69 -6.27
C VAL A 130 21.15 17.31 -5.33
N ASP A 131 20.79 17.60 -4.08
CA ASP A 131 21.71 18.17 -3.08
C ASP A 131 22.95 17.29 -2.84
N VAL A 132 22.79 15.97 -2.88
CA VAL A 132 23.90 15.02 -2.72
C VAL A 132 24.81 15.04 -3.95
N VAL A 133 24.24 15.05 -5.16
CA VAL A 133 25.00 15.10 -6.42
C VAL A 133 25.81 16.39 -6.50
N ASP A 134 25.19 17.54 -6.22
CA ASP A 134 25.85 18.85 -6.26
C ASP A 134 27.01 18.94 -5.27
N ARG A 135 26.88 18.35 -4.08
CA ARG A 135 27.94 18.32 -3.06
C ARG A 135 29.16 17.51 -3.46
N VAL A 136 28.99 16.48 -4.28
CA VAL A 136 30.08 15.60 -4.72
C VAL A 136 30.70 16.09 -6.03
N ALA A 137 29.93 16.78 -6.87
CA ALA A 137 30.38 17.32 -8.15
C ALA A 137 31.13 18.66 -8.04
N GLY A 138 30.93 19.43 -6.96
CA GLY A 138 31.67 20.64 -6.62
C GLY A 138 32.93 20.38 -5.78
#